data_AF-A0A937IQN3-F1
#
_entry.id   AF-A0A937IQN3-F1
#
_cell.length_a   1.000
_cell.length_b   1.000
_cell.length_c   1.000
_cell.angle_alpha   90.00
_cell.angle_beta   90.00
_cell.angle_gamma   90.00
#
_symmetry.space_group_name_H-M   'P 1'
#
loop_
_entity.id
_entity.type
_entity.pdbx_description
1 polymer ?
#
loop_
_entity_poly.entity_id
_entity_poly.type
_entity_poly.pdbx_seq_one_letter_code
_entity_poly.pdbx_strand_id
1 'polypeptide(L)'
;MQTIQKARLKSGQFAPGQSGNPGGRPKDEHRVAELARLYTLEAIDTLVELMREGKDERVRGTAAQALLDRGWGEAKVEVVTGAEGSYLDVFRVVNEQLQLKRSND
;
A
#
# COMPACT_ATOMS: atom_id res chain seq x y z
N MET A 1 35.70 5.48 -10.86
CA MET A 1 35.05 4.99 -12.09
C MET A 1 34.35 3.68 -11.77
N GLN A 2 33.02 3.63 -11.70
CA GLN A 2 32.28 2.37 -11.56
C GLN A 2 31.65 2.02 -12.90
N THR A 3 32.09 0.90 -13.47
CA THR A 3 31.59 0.30 -14.70
C THR A 3 30.16 -0.18 -14.50
N ILE A 4 29.21 0.43 -15.20
CA ILE A 4 27.81 -0.01 -15.28
C ILE A 4 27.78 -1.32 -16.09
N GLN A 5 27.98 -2.45 -15.43
CA GLN A 5 27.73 -3.75 -16.06
C GLN A 5 26.21 -3.90 -16.27
N LYS A 6 25.82 -4.26 -17.51
CA LYS A 6 24.44 -4.41 -17.97
C LYS A 6 23.61 -5.27 -17.01
N ALA A 7 22.83 -4.62 -16.15
CA ALA A 7 21.91 -5.27 -15.22
C ALA A 7 20.71 -5.98 -15.89
N ARG A 8 20.62 -5.93 -17.23
CA ARG A 8 19.46 -6.37 -18.00
C ARG A 8 19.86 -7.21 -19.23
N LEU A 9 19.06 -8.24 -19.50
CA LEU A 9 19.08 -9.04 -20.72
C LEU A 9 18.58 -8.22 -21.92
N LYS A 10 18.83 -8.70 -23.15
CA LYS A 10 18.30 -8.07 -24.38
C LYS A 10 16.76 -8.04 -24.42
N SER A 11 16.10 -8.92 -23.67
CA SER A 11 14.65 -8.95 -23.46
C SER A 11 14.14 -7.90 -22.45
N GLY A 12 15.03 -7.11 -21.83
CA GLY A 12 14.68 -6.12 -20.82
C GLY A 12 14.54 -6.68 -19.40
N GLN A 13 14.52 -8.01 -19.25
CA GLN A 13 14.51 -8.68 -17.94
C GLN A 13 15.82 -8.49 -17.19
N PHE A 14 15.80 -8.46 -15.86
CA PHE A 14 17.02 -8.44 -15.06
C PHE A 14 17.83 -9.73 -15.26
N ALA A 15 19.15 -9.62 -15.29
CA ALA A 15 20.01 -10.80 -15.37
C ALA A 15 19.80 -11.69 -14.13
N PRO A 16 19.88 -13.03 -14.26
CA PRO A 16 19.82 -13.94 -13.11
C PRO A 16 20.85 -13.54 -12.05
N GLY A 17 20.42 -13.41 -10.79
CA GLY A 17 21.27 -12.93 -9.69
C GLY A 17 21.36 -11.40 -9.55
N GLN A 18 20.82 -10.63 -10.51
CA GLN A 18 20.73 -9.18 -10.44
C GLN A 18 19.31 -8.77 -10.00
N SER A 19 19.18 -8.27 -8.77
CA SER A 19 17.92 -7.66 -8.33
C SER A 19 17.74 -6.29 -8.98
N GLY A 20 16.51 -5.94 -9.37
CA GLY A 20 16.15 -4.58 -9.78
C GLY A 20 16.21 -3.57 -8.63
N ASN A 21 16.17 -4.06 -7.39
CA ASN A 21 16.43 -3.28 -6.19
C ASN A 21 17.53 -3.96 -5.36
N PRO A 22 18.82 -3.78 -5.71
CA PRO A 22 19.94 -4.35 -4.96
C PRO A 22 20.03 -3.84 -3.52
N GLY A 23 19.57 -2.61 -3.28
CA GLY A 23 19.55 -1.97 -1.96
C GLY A 23 18.35 -2.34 -1.08
N GLY A 24 17.36 -3.04 -1.64
CA GLY A 24 16.14 -3.43 -0.92
C GLY A 24 15.46 -2.26 -0.21
N ARG A 25 14.55 -2.57 0.72
CA ARG A 25 14.29 -1.64 1.83
C ARG A 25 15.51 -1.75 2.75
N PRO A 26 16.24 -0.65 3.04
CA PRO A 26 17.29 -0.68 4.04
C PRO A 26 16.77 -1.33 5.32
N LYS A 27 17.57 -2.17 5.98
CA LYS A 27 17.22 -2.64 7.33
C LYS A 27 17.18 -1.40 8.20
N ASP A 28 15.97 -0.89 8.48
CA ASP A 28 15.77 0.27 9.35
C ASP A 28 16.55 0.03 10.67
N GLU A 29 17.68 0.75 10.86
CA GLU A 29 18.59 0.60 12.02
C GLU A 29 17.92 0.94 13.34
N HIS A 30 16.83 1.71 13.27
CA HIS A 30 15.85 1.82 14.32
C HIS A 30 14.58 1.20 13.79
N ARG A 31 14.09 0.15 14.43
CA ARG A 31 12.75 -0.38 14.16
C ARG A 31 11.73 0.66 14.65
N VAL A 32 11.57 1.76 13.91
CA VAL A 32 10.65 2.87 14.21
C VAL A 32 9.24 2.33 14.43
N ALA A 33 8.87 1.29 13.68
CA ALA A 33 7.62 0.57 13.87
C ALA A 33 7.50 -0.10 15.25
N GLU A 34 8.58 -0.63 15.82
CA GLU A 34 8.56 -1.20 17.17
C GLU A 34 8.53 -0.13 18.24
N LEU A 35 9.31 0.94 18.08
CA LEU A 35 9.25 2.09 18.98
C LEU A 35 7.82 2.68 19.01
N ALA A 36 7.20 2.88 17.85
CA ALA A 36 5.82 3.35 17.76
C ALA A 36 4.81 2.40 18.43
N ARG A 37 5.01 1.08 18.32
CA ARG A 37 4.14 0.09 18.99
C ARG A 37 4.25 0.17 20.52
N LEU A 38 5.43 0.46 21.06
CA LEU A 38 5.61 0.60 22.52
C LEU A 38 4.75 1.75 23.10
N TYR A 39 4.54 2.82 22.34
CA TYR A 39 3.70 3.96 22.75
C TYR A 39 2.19 3.73 22.55
N THR A 40 1.76 2.55 22.10
CA THR A 40 0.35 2.30 21.81
C THR A 40 -0.55 2.50 23.03
N LEU A 41 -0.10 2.10 24.22
CA LEU A 41 -0.87 2.27 25.46
C LEU A 41 -1.09 3.75 25.79
N GLU A 42 -0.01 4.53 25.81
CA GLU A 42 -0.06 5.97 26.07
C GLU A 42 -0.90 6.71 25.02
N ALA A 43 -0.81 6.30 23.75
CA ALA A 43 -1.65 6.84 22.69
C ALA A 43 -3.14 6.54 22.90
N ILE A 44 -3.48 5.34 23.39
CA ILE A 44 -4.86 4.97 23.71
C ILE A 44 -5.38 5.81 24.89
N ASP A 45 -4.59 5.95 25.95
CA ASP A 45 -4.95 6.76 27.11
C ASP A 45 -5.19 8.23 26.70
N THR A 46 -4.31 8.78 25.87
CA THR A 46 -4.47 10.13 25.29
C THR A 46 -5.77 10.27 24.51
N LEU A 47 -6.15 9.27 23.70
CA LEU A 47 -7.43 9.28 22.97
C LEU A 47 -8.63 9.23 23.94
N VAL A 48 -8.53 8.47 25.03
CA VAL A 48 -9.58 8.42 26.06
C VAL A 48 -9.73 9.77 26.76
N GLU A 49 -8.62 10.43 27.09
CA GLU A 49 -8.62 11.78 27.66
C GLU A 49 -9.24 12.79 26.69
N LEU A 50 -8.81 12.80 25.42
CA LEU A 50 -9.38 13.67 24.39
C LEU A 50 -10.88 13.44 24.18
N MET A 51 -11.35 12.20 24.26
CA MET A 51 -12.77 11.87 24.15
C MET A 51 -13.59 12.39 25.35
N ARG A 52 -13.02 12.35 26.55
CA ARG A 52 -13.69 12.76 27.80
C ARG A 52 -13.65 14.26 28.04
N GLU A 53 -12.48 14.87 27.87
CA GLU A 53 -12.16 16.23 28.30
C GLU A 53 -11.90 17.20 27.15
N GLY A 54 -11.91 16.72 25.90
CA GLY A 54 -11.71 17.54 24.71
C GLY A 54 -12.69 18.71 24.65
N LYS A 55 -12.18 19.92 24.39
CA LYS A 55 -13.01 21.12 24.27
C LYS A 55 -13.81 21.18 22.97
N ASP A 56 -13.28 20.56 21.91
CA ASP A 56 -13.91 20.50 20.60
C ASP A 56 -14.65 19.16 20.44
N GLU A 57 -15.94 19.24 20.11
CA GLU A 57 -16.78 18.07 19.85
C GLU A 57 -16.24 17.24 18.67
N ARG A 58 -15.60 17.85 17.68
CA ARG A 58 -14.98 17.14 16.55
C ARG A 58 -13.81 16.28 17.01
N VAL A 59 -13.00 16.78 17.93
CA VAL A 59 -11.86 16.05 18.50
C VAL A 59 -12.37 14.87 19.33
N ARG A 60 -13.42 15.08 20.14
CA ARG A 60 -14.05 14.01 20.92
C ARG A 60 -14.63 12.92 20.02
N GLY A 61 -15.36 13.29 18.97
CA GLY A 61 -15.93 12.35 18.00
C GLY A 61 -14.85 11.57 17.25
N THR A 62 -13.78 12.24 16.82
CA THR A 62 -12.65 11.58 16.14
C THR A 62 -11.93 10.59 17.06
N ALA A 63 -11.72 10.97 18.33
CA ALA A 63 -11.09 10.09 19.31
C ALA A 63 -11.96 8.86 19.63
N ALA A 64 -13.28 9.05 19.80
CA ALA A 64 -14.22 7.94 19.98
C ALA A 64 -14.23 6.98 18.78
N GLN A 65 -14.28 7.52 17.56
CA GLN A 65 -14.24 6.73 16.32
C GLN A 65 -12.94 5.91 16.24
N ALA A 66 -11.79 6.55 16.48
CA ALA A 66 -10.48 5.90 16.43
C ALA A 66 -10.31 4.74 17.42
N LEU A 67 -11.00 4.79 18.57
CA LEU A 67 -11.05 3.70 19.55
C LEU A 67 -11.97 2.56 19.07
N LEU A 68 -13.13 2.88 18.51
CA LEU A 68 -14.08 1.88 17.99
C LEU A 68 -13.48 1.12 16.80
N ASP A 69 -12.85 1.81 15.85
CA ASP A 69 -12.22 1.19 14.68
C ASP A 69 -11.12 0.19 15.08
N ARG A 70 -10.44 0.43 16.21
CA ARG A 70 -9.41 -0.48 16.75
C ARG A 70 -9.99 -1.65 17.52
N GLY A 71 -11.08 -1.44 18.26
CA GLY A 71 -11.70 -2.49 19.08
C GLY A 71 -12.61 -3.43 18.31
N TRP A 72 -13.32 -2.90 17.32
CA TRP A 72 -14.35 -3.63 16.57
C TRP A 72 -14.00 -3.81 15.08
N GLY A 73 -12.93 -3.17 14.62
CA GLY A 73 -12.56 -3.12 13.20
C GLY A 73 -13.32 -2.01 12.47
N GLU A 74 -12.76 -1.57 11.34
CA GLU A 74 -13.47 -0.64 10.46
C GLU A 74 -14.66 -1.32 9.78
N ALA A 75 -15.66 -0.51 9.43
CA ALA A 75 -16.80 -0.96 8.66
C ALA A 75 -16.34 -1.69 7.39
N LYS A 76 -17.01 -2.80 7.08
CA LYS A 76 -16.67 -3.66 5.94
C LYS A 76 -16.78 -2.84 4.66
N VAL A 77 -15.65 -2.49 4.05
CA VAL A 77 -15.63 -1.83 2.75
C VAL A 77 -15.99 -2.87 1.70
N GLU A 78 -17.24 -2.83 1.23
CA GLU A 78 -17.64 -3.61 0.06
C GLU A 78 -16.96 -3.02 -1.16
N VAL A 79 -15.99 -3.76 -1.72
CA VAL A 79 -15.48 -3.47 -3.05
C VAL A 79 -16.60 -3.83 -4.02
N VAL A 80 -17.34 -2.81 -4.47
CA VAL A 80 -18.29 -2.95 -5.57
C VAL A 80 -17.47 -3.31 -6.81
N THR A 81 -17.28 -4.61 -7.07
CA THR A 81 -16.89 -5.11 -8.38
C THR A 81 -18.12 -5.10 -9.29
N GLY A 82 -18.73 -3.91 -9.43
CA GLY A 82 -19.80 -3.66 -10.39
C GLY A 82 -19.17 -3.69 -11.77
N ALA A 83 -19.47 -4.74 -12.50
CA ALA A 83 -18.81 -5.17 -13.73
C ALA A 83 -19.12 -4.30 -14.96
N GLU A 84 -18.86 -2.99 -14.92
CA GLU A 84 -18.79 -2.16 -16.14
C GLU A 84 -17.59 -1.21 -16.07
N GLY A 85 -16.57 -1.49 -16.90
CA GLY A 85 -15.32 -0.73 -16.95
C GLY A 85 -14.17 -1.34 -16.15
N SER A 86 -14.22 -2.66 -15.90
CA SER A 86 -13.15 -3.35 -15.20
C SER A 86 -11.87 -3.30 -16.04
N TYR A 87 -10.74 -3.10 -15.36
CA TYR A 87 -9.41 -3.09 -15.96
C TYR A 87 -9.13 -4.34 -16.82
N LEU A 88 -9.80 -5.46 -16.49
CA LEU A 88 -9.77 -6.71 -17.24
C LEU A 88 -10.43 -6.62 -18.63
N ASP A 89 -11.48 -5.81 -18.78
CA ASP A 89 -12.19 -5.64 -20.05
C ASP A 89 -11.33 -4.82 -21.01
N VAL A 90 -10.71 -3.74 -20.51
CA VAL A 90 -9.75 -2.93 -21.29
C VAL A 90 -8.57 -3.79 -21.76
N PHE A 91 -8.02 -4.63 -20.89
CA PHE A 91 -6.92 -5.53 -21.28
C PHE A 91 -7.33 -6.57 -22.31
N ARG A 92 -8.56 -7.08 -22.24
CA ARG A 92 -9.06 -8.07 -23.20
C ARG A 92 -9.12 -7.47 -24.60
N VAL A 93 -9.67 -6.25 -24.72
CA VAL A 93 -9.76 -5.50 -25.98
C VAL A 93 -8.38 -5.21 -26.56
N VAL A 94 -7.44 -4.75 -25.74
CA VAL A 94 -6.07 -4.45 -26.20
C VAL A 94 -5.35 -5.72 -26.66
N ASN A 95 -5.52 -6.83 -25.95
CA ASN A 95 -4.92 -8.10 -26.34
C ASN A 95 -5.49 -8.59 -27.69
N GLU A 96 -6.80 -8.52 -27.90
CA GLU A 96 -7.42 -8.87 -29.20
C GLU A 96 -6.88 -8.03 -30.35
N GLN A 97 -6.74 -6.71 -30.15
CA GLN A 97 -6.17 -5.82 -31.17
C GLN A 97 -4.71 -6.14 -31.51
N LEU A 98 -3.92 -6.54 -30.50
CA LEU A 98 -2.53 -6.95 -30.72
C LEU A 98 -2.41 -8.28 -31.48
N GLN A 99 -3.31 -9.24 -31.22
CA GLN A 99 -3.32 -10.50 -31.98
C GLN A 99 -3.73 -10.27 -33.44
N LEU A 100 -4.71 -9.40 -33.69
CA LEU A 100 -5.14 -9.05 -35.05
C LEU A 100 -4.04 -8.31 -35.85
N LYS A 101 -3.27 -7.43 -35.19
CA LYS A 101 -2.11 -6.80 -35.82
C LYS A 101 -0.98 -7.77 -36.12
N ARG A 102 -0.84 -8.85 -35.34
CA ARG A 102 0.19 -9.89 -35.55
C ARG A 102 -0.20 -10.92 -36.60
N SER A 103 -1.49 -11.06 -36.94
CA SER A 103 -1.96 -11.97 -37.97
C SER A 103 -2.04 -11.33 -39.37
N ASN A 104 -1.94 -10.00 -39.45
CA ASN A 104 -1.99 -9.22 -40.70
C ASN A 104 -0.60 -8.77 -41.19
N ASP A 105 0.47 -9.29 -40.59
CA ASP A 105 1.88 -9.09 -40.94
C ASP A 105 2.49 -10.47 -41.21
#